data_AF-A0A932W004-F1
#
_entry.id   AF-A0A932W004-F1
#
_cell.length_a   1.000
_cell.length_b   1.000
_cell.length_c   1.000
_cell.angle_alpha   90.00
_cell.angle_beta   90.00
_cell.angle_gamma   90.00
#
_symmetry.space_group_name_H-M   'P 1'
#
loop_
_entity.id
_entity.type
_entity.pdbx_description
1 polymer ?
#
loop_
_entity_poly.entity_id
_entity_poly.type
_entity_poly.pdbx_seq_one_letter_code
_entity_poly.pdbx_strand_id
1 'polypeptide(L)'
;MPDDELKILMNKLGQAINETLTESPKVNVSIQNIKDAGYEVFLTIEAAAVGTKKPKSKTASESLVALDKKVKLRLTPDDAKFLKQLKISVDDYSME
;
A
#
# COMPACT_ATOMS: atom_id res chain seq x y z
N MET A 1 -4.81 15.87 -17.60
CA MET A 1 -3.94 14.75 -18.00
C MET A 1 -3.78 13.81 -16.80
N PRO A 2 -3.53 12.50 -16.97
CA PRO A 2 -3.44 11.54 -15.85
C PRO A 2 -2.33 11.87 -14.82
N ASP A 3 -1.37 12.70 -15.21
CA ASP A 3 -0.29 13.18 -14.35
C ASP A 3 -0.75 14.27 -13.35
N ASP A 4 -1.78 15.04 -13.71
CA ASP A 4 -2.32 16.10 -12.83
C ASP A 4 -3.02 15.49 -11.60
N GLU A 5 -3.78 14.41 -11.80
CA GLU A 5 -4.45 13.69 -10.70
C GLU A 5 -3.42 13.04 -9.77
N LEU A 6 -2.35 12.46 -10.32
CA LEU A 6 -1.27 11.89 -9.52
C LEU A 6 -0.55 12.97 -8.71
N LYS A 7 -0.27 14.13 -9.32
CA LYS A 7 0.37 15.26 -8.64
C LYS A 7 -0.48 15.80 -7.48
N ILE A 8 -1.80 15.87 -7.66
CA ILE A 8 -2.74 16.26 -6.59
C ILE A 8 -2.72 15.23 -5.45
N LEU A 9 -2.73 13.93 -5.76
CA LEU A 9 -2.68 12.87 -4.75
C LEU A 9 -1.35 12.88 -3.97
N MET A 10 -0.23 13.07 -4.66
CA MET A 10 1.09 13.20 -4.02
C MET A 10 1.14 14.41 -3.10
N ASN A 11 0.59 15.55 -3.52
CA ASN A 11 0.54 16.75 -2.68
C ASN A 11 -0.32 16.54 -1.43
N LYS A 12 -1.52 15.95 -1.58
CA LYS A 12 -2.39 15.61 -0.44
C LYS A 12 -1.73 14.64 0.54
N LEU A 13 -1.02 13.63 0.02
CA LEU A 13 -0.27 12.70 0.86
C LEU A 13 0.84 13.43 1.63
N GLY A 14 1.60 14.28 0.95
CA GLY A 14 2.65 15.10 1.59
C GLY A 14 2.10 16.00 2.70
N GLN A 15 0.96 16.66 2.45
CA GLN A 15 0.30 17.50 3.45
C GLN A 15 -0.15 16.70 4.68
N ALA A 16 -0.84 15.58 4.48
CA ALA A 16 -1.33 14.73 5.57
C ALA A 16 -0.19 14.14 6.41
N ILE A 17 0.91 13.73 5.76
CA ILE A 17 2.12 13.24 6.44
C ILE A 17 2.75 14.35 7.27
N ASN A 18 2.91 15.55 6.70
CA ASN A 18 3.55 16.66 7.41
C ASN A 18 2.72 17.11 8.63
N GLU A 19 1.40 17.17 8.49
CA GLU A 19 0.47 17.44 9.59
C GLU A 19 0.60 16.37 10.68
N THR A 20 0.52 15.09 10.31
CA THR A 20 0.68 13.96 11.26
C THR A 20 2.03 14.00 11.97
N LEU A 21 3.12 14.30 11.27
CA LEU A 21 4.46 14.37 11.84
C LEU A 21 4.60 15.53 12.81
N THR A 22 4.10 16.71 12.41
CA THR A 22 4.15 17.94 13.21
C THR A 22 3.35 17.80 14.50
N GLU A 23 2.18 17.17 14.41
CA GLU A 23 1.29 16.95 15.55
C GLU A 23 1.67 15.76 16.43
N SER A 24 2.58 14.87 15.98
CA SER A 24 2.96 13.68 16.73
C SER A 24 3.94 14.00 17.87
N PRO A 25 3.52 13.91 19.15
CA PRO A 25 4.41 14.19 20.27
C PRO A 25 5.54 13.17 20.36
N LYS A 26 5.26 11.91 20.00
CA LYS A 26 6.23 10.81 20.03
C LYS A 26 7.39 11.04 19.06
N VAL A 27 7.09 11.51 17.85
CA VAL A 27 8.12 11.83 16.85
C VAL A 27 8.93 13.05 17.32
N ASN A 28 8.26 14.11 17.78
CA ASN A 28 8.94 15.32 18.26
C ASN A 28 9.90 15.04 19.42
N VAL A 29 9.50 14.25 20.42
CA VAL A 29 10.39 13.83 21.52
C VAL A 29 11.60 13.06 21.00
N SER A 30 11.40 12.15 20.05
CA SER A 30 12.49 11.35 19.47
C SER A 30 13.48 12.22 18.70
N ILE A 31 12.98 13.19 17.90
CA ILE A 31 13.82 14.16 17.18
C ILE A 31 14.60 15.03 18.17
N GLN A 32 13.95 15.49 19.24
CA GLN A 32 14.59 16.34 20.24
C GLN A 32 15.72 15.59 20.96
N ASN A 33 15.50 14.34 21.37
CA ASN A 33 16.55 13.52 21.98
C ASN A 33 17.78 13.35 21.08
N ILE A 34 17.58 13.22 19.76
CA ILE A 34 18.68 13.12 18.79
C ILE A 34 19.43 14.46 18.68
N LYS A 35 18.69 15.58 18.66
CA LYS A 35 19.28 16.94 18.66
C LYS A 35 20.05 17.24 19.96
N ASP A 36 19.51 16.85 21.11
CA ASP A 36 20.13 17.04 22.42
C ASP A 36 21.41 16.23 22.57
N ALA A 37 21.51 15.10 21.86
CA ALA A 37 22.74 14.32 21.73
C ALA A 37 23.78 14.95 20.77
N GLY A 38 23.48 16.11 20.18
CA GLY A 38 24.38 16.89 19.31
C GLY A 38 24.30 16.55 17.83
N TYR A 39 23.29 15.80 17.38
CA TYR A 39 23.14 15.40 15.97
C TYR A 39 22.10 16.24 15.23
N GLU A 40 22.34 16.49 13.94
CA GLU A 40 21.36 17.11 13.04
C GLU A 40 20.44 16.03 12.44
N VAL A 41 19.13 16.33 12.37
CA VAL A 41 18.11 15.37 11.92
C VAL A 41 17.43 15.86 10.65
N PHE A 42 17.42 15.01 9.62
CA PHE A 42 16.64 15.19 8.39
C PHE A 42 15.81 13.93 8.14
N LEU A 43 14.52 14.09 7.84
CA LEU A 43 13.60 12.98 7.59
C LEU A 43 13.22 12.95 6.11
N THR A 44 13.44 11.82 5.44
CA THR A 44 12.97 11.55 4.07
C THR A 44 11.96 10.42 4.12
N ILE A 45 10.79 10.61 3.49
CA ILE A 45 9.77 9.58 3.37
C ILE A 45 9.62 9.23 1.89
N GLU A 46 10.01 8.02 1.53
CA GLU A 46 9.84 7.49 0.19
C GLU A 46 8.54 6.69 0.10
N ALA A 47 7.62 7.16 -0.74
CA ALA A 47 6.40 6.43 -1.07
C ALA A 47 6.58 5.75 -2.44
N ALA A 48 6.85 4.45 -2.45
CA ALA A 48 6.91 3.68 -3.69
C ALA A 48 5.51 3.18 -4.08
N ALA A 49 5.01 3.62 -5.24
CA ALA A 49 3.77 3.08 -5.80
C ALA A 49 4.02 1.69 -6.40
N VAL A 50 3.77 0.63 -5.62
CA VAL A 50 3.82 -0.76 -6.11
C VAL A 50 2.42 -1.18 -6.56
N GLY A 51 2.10 -1.01 -7.85
CA GLY A 51 0.90 -1.60 -8.46
C GLY A 51 0.22 -0.76 -9.55
N THR A 52 -0.34 -1.45 -10.55
CA THR A 52 -1.07 -0.86 -11.69
C THR A 52 -2.41 -0.28 -11.23
N LYS A 53 -2.73 0.95 -11.68
CA LYS A 53 -3.99 1.66 -11.39
C LYS A 53 -5.18 0.74 -11.76
N LYS A 54 -5.88 0.18 -10.77
CA LYS A 54 -7.16 -0.52 -11.02
C LYS A 54 -8.20 0.51 -11.48
N PRO A 55 -8.93 0.27 -12.58
CA PRO A 55 -9.99 1.17 -13.01
C PRO A 55 -11.08 1.22 -11.93
N LYS A 56 -11.45 2.43 -11.51
CA LYS A 56 -12.55 2.68 -10.58
C LYS A 56 -13.87 2.21 -11.23
N SER A 57 -14.29 0.98 -10.93
CA SER A 57 -15.66 0.54 -11.17
C SER A 57 -16.56 1.29 -10.19
N LYS A 58 -17.32 2.26 -10.72
CA LYS A 58 -18.49 2.81 -10.04
C LYS A 58 -19.57 1.73 -10.07
N THR A 59 -19.82 1.07 -8.95
CA THR A 59 -21.16 0.54 -8.68
C THR A 59 -21.44 0.63 -7.19
N ALA A 60 -22.53 1.32 -6.88
CA ALA A 60 -23.05 1.54 -5.56
C ALA A 60 -23.62 0.25 -4.93
N SER A 61 -23.87 0.38 -3.62
CA SER A 61 -24.78 -0.42 -2.80
C SER A 61 -24.27 -1.76 -2.26
N GLU A 62 -24.10 -1.74 -0.93
CA GLU A 62 -24.55 -2.74 0.03
C GLU A 62 -24.92 -4.11 -0.54
N SER A 63 -24.13 -5.13 -0.20
CA SER A 63 -24.69 -6.38 0.33
C SER A 63 -23.59 -7.31 0.83
N LEU A 64 -23.62 -7.59 2.13
CA LEU A 64 -23.02 -8.77 2.72
C LEU A 64 -23.80 -9.99 2.18
N VAL A 65 -23.28 -10.68 1.16
CA VAL A 65 -23.86 -11.95 0.70
C VAL A 65 -22.78 -12.99 0.47
N ALA A 66 -22.89 -14.06 1.26
CA ALA A 66 -22.57 -15.44 0.95
C ALA A 66 -21.28 -15.70 0.16
N LEU A 67 -20.27 -16.08 0.93
CA LEU A 67 -19.07 -16.81 0.56
C LEU A 67 -19.44 -18.13 -0.16
N ASP A 68 -19.65 -18.10 -1.48
CA ASP A 68 -19.69 -19.31 -2.34
C ASP A 68 -19.51 -19.01 -3.83
N LYS A 69 -18.83 -17.91 -4.17
CA LYS A 69 -18.31 -17.75 -5.54
C LYS A 69 -16.94 -18.42 -5.58
N LYS A 70 -16.82 -19.56 -6.27
CA LYS A 70 -15.52 -20.10 -6.72
C LYS A 70 -14.82 -19.00 -7.51
N VAL A 71 -13.97 -18.23 -6.83
CA VAL A 71 -13.13 -17.21 -7.45
C VAL A 71 -12.13 -17.96 -8.31
N LYS A 72 -12.31 -17.92 -9.63
CA LYS A 72 -11.30 -18.45 -10.54
C LYS A 72 -10.05 -17.58 -10.42
N LEU A 73 -9.08 -18.04 -9.63
CA LEU A 73 -7.77 -17.42 -9.55
C LEU A 73 -7.12 -17.55 -10.93
N ARG A 74 -6.90 -16.44 -11.63
CA ARG A 74 -6.12 -16.43 -12.87
C ARG A 74 -4.68 -16.12 -12.50
N LEU A 75 -3.82 -17.14 -12.44
CA LEU A 75 -2.39 -16.96 -12.25
C LEU A 75 -1.72 -16.65 -13.58
N THR A 76 -0.77 -15.73 -13.56
CA THR A 76 0.17 -15.50 -14.67
C THR A 76 1.42 -16.38 -14.50
N PRO A 77 2.24 -16.57 -15.56
CA PRO A 77 3.48 -17.33 -15.47
C PRO A 77 4.49 -16.78 -14.45
N ASP A 78 4.47 -15.46 -14.18
CA ASP A 78 5.35 -14.84 -13.20
C ASP A 78 4.87 -15.06 -11.77
N ASP A 79 3.54 -15.09 -11.54
CA ASP A 79 2.96 -15.46 -10.24
C ASP A 79 3.39 -16.88 -9.84
N ALA A 80 3.44 -17.82 -10.80
CA ALA A 80 3.89 -19.19 -10.55
C ALA A 80 5.37 -19.26 -10.15
N LYS A 81 6.23 -18.40 -10.71
CA LYS A 81 7.65 -18.32 -10.30
C LYS A 81 7.78 -17.74 -8.88
N PHE A 82 6.99 -16.72 -8.58
CA PHE A 82 6.98 -16.08 -7.26
C PHE A 82 6.50 -17.02 -6.15
N LEU A 83 5.41 -17.74 -6.36
CA LEU A 83 4.90 -18.73 -5.39
C LEU A 83 5.91 -19.86 -5.14
N LYS A 84 6.64 -20.29 -6.18
CA LYS A 84 7.75 -21.24 -6.04
C LYS A 84 8.90 -20.71 -5.18
N GLN A 85 9.27 -19.44 -5.33
CA GLN A 85 10.29 -18.81 -4.48
C GLN A 85 9.87 -18.77 -3.01
N LEU A 86 8.57 -18.60 -2.75
CA LEU A 86 7.99 -18.63 -1.40
C LEU A 86 7.72 -20.05 -0.87
N LYS A 87 8.07 -21.10 -1.63
CA LYS A 87 7.78 -22.51 -1.31
C LYS A 87 6.29 -22.79 -1.05
N ILE A 88 5.41 -22.03 -1.69
CA ILE A 88 3.96 -22.23 -1.61
C ILE A 88 3.57 -23.19 -2.73
N SER A 89 3.08 -24.37 -2.36
CA SER A 89 2.50 -25.34 -3.30
C SER A 89 1.05 -24.97 -3.57
N VAL A 90 0.66 -24.95 -4.84
CA VAL A 90 -0.75 -24.85 -5.25
C VAL A 90 -1.17 -26.26 -5.64
N ASP A 91 -1.73 -27.00 -4.68
CA ASP A 91 -2.35 -28.29 -5.00
C ASP A 91 -3.68 -28.01 -5.69
N ASP A 92 -3.79 -28.41 -6.96
CA ASP A 92 -5.05 -28.37 -7.71
C ASP A 92 -6.01 -29.39 -7.06
N TYR A 93 -6.80 -28.93 -6.10
CA TYR A 93 -7.96 -29.67 -5.59
C TYR A 93 -9.04 -29.73 -6.69
N SER A 94 -8.81 -30.61 -7.66
CA SER A 94 -9.81 -31.07 -8.61
C SER A 94 -10.59 -32.18 -7.93
N MET A 95 -11.60 -31.81 -7.15
CA MET A 95 -12.60 -32.77 -6.69
C MET A 95 -13.57 -32.98 -7.86
N GLU A 96 -13.68 -34.23 -8.33
CA GLU A 96 -14.72 -34.69 -9.27
C GLU A 96 -16.12 -34.27 -8.82
#